data_AF-A0A1V5DB67-F1
#
_entry.id   AF-A0A1V5DB67-F1
#
_cell.length_a   1.000
_cell.length_b   1.000
_cell.length_c   1.000
_cell.angle_alpha   90.00
_cell.angle_beta   90.00
_cell.angle_gamma   90.00
#
_symmetry.space_group_name_H-M   'P 1'
#
loop_
_entity.id
_entity.type
_entity.pdbx_description
1 polymer ?
#
loop_
_entity_poly.entity_id
_entity_poly.type
_entity_poly.pdbx_seq_one_letter_code
_entity_poly.pdbx_strand_id
1 'polypeptide(L)'
;MMKIDIDGLTEAELIDLNNRVVARLKFLHQMKAHGAMLEFSIGEQVSFQPDGRPLITGIISKYNRKTVTVVTSDGHQWNVPPMYLRKAEASPRQEPSRGQIIKMLKK
;
A
#
# COMPACT_ATOMS: atom_id res chain seq x y z
N MET A 1 17.16 12.06 -26.85
CA MET A 1 16.82 10.65 -26.53
C MET A 1 18.04 9.81 -26.83
N MET A 2 18.58 9.06 -25.87
CA MET A 2 19.67 8.12 -26.17
C MET A 2 19.10 7.00 -27.03
N LYS A 3 19.69 6.79 -28.21
CA LYS A 3 19.40 5.60 -29.03
C LYS A 3 20.29 4.47 -28.55
N ILE A 4 19.67 3.34 -28.21
CA ILE A 4 20.39 2.07 -28.01
C ILE A 4 20.42 1.43 -29.40
N ASP A 5 21.62 1.26 -29.95
CA ASP A 5 21.80 0.52 -31.20
C ASP A 5 21.76 -0.98 -30.89
N ILE A 6 20.87 -1.69 -31.57
CA ILE A 6 20.64 -3.13 -31.40
C ILE A 6 20.93 -3.92 -32.68
N ASP A 7 21.13 -3.23 -33.82
CA ASP A 7 21.27 -3.87 -35.13
C ASP A 7 22.63 -4.57 -35.27
N GLY A 8 23.61 -4.16 -34.46
CA GLY A 8 24.93 -4.80 -34.39
C GLY A 8 25.00 -6.01 -33.44
N LEU A 9 23.91 -6.38 -32.76
CA LEU A 9 23.91 -7.46 -31.77
C LEU A 9 23.54 -8.80 -32.40
N THR A 10 24.26 -9.84 -32.02
CA THR A 10 23.86 -11.23 -32.30
C THR A 10 22.63 -11.61 -31.50
N GLU A 11 21.95 -12.70 -31.89
CA GLU A 11 20.77 -13.21 -31.17
C GLU A 11 21.06 -13.49 -29.68
N ALA A 12 22.23 -14.07 -29.37
CA ALA A 12 22.62 -14.35 -27.99
C ALA A 12 22.80 -13.07 -27.16
N GLU A 13 23.38 -12.03 -27.77
CA GLU A 13 23.56 -10.73 -27.12
C GLU A 13 22.23 -9.98 -26.94
N LEU A 14 21.30 -10.13 -27.90
CA LEU A 14 19.94 -9.61 -27.76
C LEU A 14 19.18 -10.29 -26.62
N ILE A 15 19.33 -11.62 -26.47
CA ILE A 15 18.74 -12.37 -25.37
C ILE A 15 19.32 -11.91 -24.02
N ASP A 16 20.65 -11.76 -23.92
CA ASP A 16 21.29 -11.24 -22.71
C ASP A 16 20.80 -9.82 -22.37
N LEU A 17 20.78 -8.94 -23.37
CA LEU A 17 20.29 -7.57 -23.22
C LEU A 17 18.84 -7.56 -22.73
N ASN A 18 17.97 -8.36 -23.33
CA ASN A 18 16.58 -8.49 -22.90
C ASN A 18 16.47 -8.95 -21.44
N ASN A 19 17.21 -9.99 -21.06
CA ASN A 19 17.21 -10.50 -19.68
C ASN A 19 17.62 -9.41 -18.67
N ARG A 20 18.65 -8.63 -18.99
CA ARG A 20 19.13 -7.52 -18.16
C ARG A 20 18.12 -6.38 -18.07
N VAL A 21 17.49 -6.02 -19.19
CA VAL A 21 16.43 -4.99 -19.23
C VAL A 21 15.25 -5.43 -18.36
N VAL A 22 14.75 -6.65 -18.55
CA VAL A 22 13.66 -7.22 -17.75
C VAL A 22 14.02 -7.25 -16.27
N ALA A 23 15.23 -7.68 -15.92
CA ALA A 23 15.71 -7.69 -14.53
C ALA A 23 15.74 -6.27 -13.93
N ARG A 24 16.26 -5.29 -14.68
CA ARG A 24 16.30 -3.89 -14.24
C ARG A 24 14.91 -3.30 -14.03
N LEU A 25 13.99 -3.55 -14.95
CA LEU A 25 12.60 -3.09 -14.84
C LEU A 25 11.89 -3.71 -13.62
N LYS A 26 12.07 -5.03 -13.40
CA LYS A 26 11.53 -5.71 -12.21
C LYS A 26 12.08 -5.10 -10.92
N PHE A 27 13.37 -4.80 -10.87
CA PHE A 27 13.99 -4.15 -9.71
C PHE A 27 13.44 -2.74 -9.47
N LEU A 28 13.36 -1.91 -10.51
CA LEU A 28 12.79 -0.57 -10.41
C LEU A 28 11.33 -0.59 -9.94
N HIS A 29 10.54 -1.55 -10.41
CA HIS A 29 9.16 -1.73 -9.96
C HIS A 29 9.10 -2.11 -8.47
N GLN A 30 9.97 -3.01 -8.01
CA GLN A 30 10.08 -3.38 -6.60
C GLN A 30 10.49 -2.18 -5.73
N MET A 31 11.46 -1.38 -6.18
CA MET A 31 11.88 -0.17 -5.47
C MET A 31 10.74 0.85 -5.35
N LYS A 32 9.98 1.08 -6.43
CA LYS A 32 8.81 1.98 -6.39
C LYS A 32 7.75 1.48 -5.41
N ALA A 33 7.47 0.17 -5.40
CA ALA A 33 6.56 -0.43 -4.44
C ALA A 33 7.06 -0.30 -2.99
N HIS A 34 8.37 -0.44 -2.77
CA HIS A 34 8.98 -0.30 -1.44
C HIS A 34 9.01 1.17 -0.97
N GLY A 35 9.26 2.13 -1.87
CA GLY A 35 9.16 3.56 -1.57
C GLY A 35 7.73 3.94 -1.17
N ALA A 36 6.73 3.45 -1.91
CA ALA A 36 5.32 3.64 -1.55
C ALA A 36 4.93 2.99 -0.21
N MET A 37 5.60 1.91 0.23
CA MET A 37 5.39 1.37 1.59
C MET A 37 5.89 2.30 2.68
N LEU A 38 7.02 3.00 2.47
CA LEU A 38 7.60 3.92 3.45
C LEU A 38 6.73 5.17 3.68
N GLU A 39 5.84 5.49 2.74
CA GLU A 39 4.85 6.57 2.92
C GLU A 39 3.78 6.23 3.96
N PHE A 40 3.61 4.94 4.32
CA PHE A 40 2.60 4.48 5.26
C PHE A 40 3.20 3.75 6.46
N SER A 41 2.69 4.02 7.67
CA SER A 41 3.12 3.39 8.92
C SER A 41 2.18 2.25 9.35
N ILE A 42 2.69 1.22 10.02
CA ILE A 42 1.83 0.28 10.76
C ILE A 42 1.04 1.07 11.82
N GLY A 43 -0.25 0.79 11.96
CA GLY A 43 -1.19 1.55 12.80
C GLY A 43 -1.81 2.75 12.10
N GLU A 44 -1.38 3.11 10.89
CA GLU A 44 -1.96 4.20 10.11
C GLU A 44 -3.30 3.80 9.48
N GLN A 45 -4.24 4.74 9.48
CA GLN A 45 -5.53 4.57 8.82
C GLN A 45 -5.42 4.92 7.34
N VAL A 46 -5.81 3.97 6.51
CA VAL A 46 -5.75 4.07 5.05
C VAL A 46 -7.09 3.70 4.44
N SER A 47 -7.29 4.15 3.21
CA SER A 47 -8.43 3.78 2.39
C SER A 47 -7.98 3.23 1.04
N PHE A 48 -8.76 2.31 0.48
CA PHE A 48 -8.57 1.75 -0.85
C PHE A 48 -9.91 1.32 -1.43
N GLN A 49 -10.01 1.28 -2.76
CA GLN A 49 -11.24 0.90 -3.44
C GLN A 49 -10.98 -0.34 -4.30
N PRO A 50 -11.47 -1.53 -3.90
CA PRO A 50 -11.45 -2.70 -4.77
C PRO A 50 -12.40 -2.52 -5.95
N ASP A 51 -12.09 -3.18 -7.06
CA ASP A 51 -12.94 -3.16 -8.25
C ASP A 51 -14.36 -3.63 -7.93
N GLY A 52 -15.34 -2.83 -8.35
CA GLY A 52 -16.76 -3.12 -8.12
C GLY A 52 -17.21 -3.06 -6.66
N ARG A 53 -16.38 -2.55 -5.73
CA ARG A 53 -16.74 -2.39 -4.32
C ARG A 53 -16.69 -0.91 -3.89
N PRO A 54 -17.45 -0.56 -2.84
CA PRO A 54 -17.30 0.74 -2.20
C PRO A 54 -15.87 0.94 -1.67
N LEU A 55 -15.53 2.20 -1.39
CA LEU A 55 -14.30 2.55 -0.68
C LEU A 55 -14.25 1.83 0.67
N ILE A 56 -13.14 1.18 0.96
CA ILE A 56 -12.87 0.48 2.20
C ILE A 56 -11.82 1.25 2.99
N THR A 57 -12.07 1.40 4.29
CA THR A 57 -11.13 2.03 5.23
C THR A 57 -10.70 1.03 6.28
N GLY A 58 -9.42 1.05 6.65
CA GLY A 58 -8.88 0.18 7.68
C GLY A 58 -7.51 0.63 8.17
N ILE A 59 -6.93 -0.17 9.06
CA ILE A 59 -5.63 0.09 9.68
C ILE A 59 -4.59 -0.85 9.10
N ILE A 60 -3.40 -0.33 8.78
CA ILE A 60 -2.28 -1.19 8.38
C ILE A 60 -1.81 -1.98 9.59
N SER A 61 -1.86 -3.31 9.51
CA SER A 61 -1.39 -4.20 10.58
C SER A 61 0.00 -4.77 10.30
N LYS A 62 0.40 -4.91 9.03
CA LYS A 62 1.63 -5.60 8.65
C LYS A 62 2.15 -5.18 7.28
N TYR A 63 3.47 -5.12 7.13
CA TYR A 63 4.13 -5.09 5.83
C TYR A 63 4.43 -6.49 5.30
N ASN A 64 4.12 -6.74 4.04
CA ASN A 64 4.55 -7.92 3.30
C ASN A 64 5.53 -7.51 2.19
N ARG A 65 6.09 -8.48 1.47
CA ARG A 65 7.09 -8.21 0.43
C ARG A 65 6.60 -7.30 -0.71
N LYS A 66 5.30 -7.30 -1.03
CA LYS A 66 4.70 -6.55 -2.16
C LYS A 66 3.38 -5.84 -1.82
N THR A 67 2.84 -6.08 -0.63
CA THR A 67 1.54 -5.59 -0.17
C THR A 67 1.65 -5.16 1.27
N VAL A 68 0.64 -4.46 1.77
CA VAL A 68 0.41 -4.31 3.20
C VAL A 68 -0.87 -5.07 3.56
N THR A 69 -0.94 -5.54 4.79
CA THR A 69 -2.19 -6.07 5.34
C THR A 69 -2.96 -4.93 5.98
N VAL A 70 -4.18 -4.69 5.51
CA VAL A 70 -5.13 -3.73 6.06
C VAL A 70 -6.24 -4.50 6.78
N VAL A 71 -6.52 -4.11 8.02
CA VAL A 71 -7.61 -4.68 8.83
C VAL A 71 -8.72 -3.65 8.96
N THR A 72 -9.93 -4.02 8.55
CA THR A 72 -11.12 -3.18 8.64
C THR A 72 -11.77 -3.29 10.03
N SER A 73 -12.69 -2.39 10.36
CA SER A 73 -13.34 -2.35 11.69
C SER A 73 -14.18 -3.58 12.02
N ASP A 74 -14.67 -4.28 11.00
CA ASP A 74 -15.39 -5.55 11.08
C ASP A 74 -14.45 -6.77 11.15
N GLY A 75 -13.13 -6.55 11.23
CA GLY A 75 -12.12 -7.60 11.43
C GLY A 75 -11.65 -8.29 10.14
N HIS A 76 -12.18 -7.91 8.96
CA HIS A 76 -11.70 -8.45 7.70
C HIS A 76 -10.27 -8.00 7.38
N GLN A 77 -9.49 -8.89 6.76
CA GLN A 77 -8.10 -8.61 6.38
C GLN A 77 -7.95 -8.57 4.86
N TRP A 78 -7.20 -7.58 4.39
CA TRP A 78 -6.96 -7.34 2.98
C TRP A 78 -5.47 -7.19 2.70
N ASN A 79 -4.96 -7.89 1.69
CA ASN A 79 -3.60 -7.68 1.19
C ASN A 79 -3.66 -6.71 0.01
N VAL A 80 -3.22 -5.47 0.24
CA VAL A 80 -3.36 -4.38 -0.74
C VAL A 80 -1.98 -3.88 -1.17
N PRO A 81 -1.69 -3.80 -2.48
CA PRO A 81 -0.50 -3.11 -2.95
C PRO A 81 -0.52 -1.63 -2.53
N PRO A 82 0.60 -1.07 -2.01
CA PRO A 82 0.65 0.30 -1.49
C PRO A 82 0.18 1.38 -2.48
N MET A 83 0.39 1.14 -3.78
CA MET A 83 -0.03 2.04 -4.86
C MET A 83 -1.56 2.25 -4.95
N TYR A 84 -2.36 1.39 -4.33
CA TYR A 84 -3.82 1.53 -4.26
C TYR A 84 -4.30 2.14 -2.94
N LEU A 85 -3.38 2.38 -1.99
CA LEU A 85 -3.71 2.99 -0.72
C LEU A 85 -3.71 4.51 -0.86
N ARG A 86 -4.59 5.14 -0.09
CA ARG A 86 -4.59 6.58 0.17
C ARG A 86 -4.60 6.77 1.68
N LYS A 87 -3.86 7.75 2.18
CA LYS A 87 -3.99 8.15 3.59
C LYS A 87 -5.43 8.56 3.82
N ALA A 88 -6.07 7.98 4.83
CA ALA A 88 -7.38 8.49 5.22
C ALA A 88 -7.19 9.94 5.66
N GLU A 89 -8.05 10.84 5.21
CA GLU A 89 -8.05 12.21 5.74
C GLU A 89 -8.11 12.12 7.27
N ALA A 90 -7.26 12.88 7.94
CA ALA A 90 -7.23 12.93 9.40
C ALA A 90 -8.57 13.49 9.88
N SER A 91 -9.55 12.63 10.10
CA SER A 91 -10.72 12.99 10.89
C SER A 91 -10.20 13.32 12.29
N PRO A 92 -10.59 14.46 12.87
CA PRO A 92 -10.15 14.83 14.21
C PRO A 92 -10.50 13.66 15.14
N ARG A 93 -9.44 13.16 15.77
CA ARG A 93 -9.41 12.17 16.85
C ARG A 93 -10.76 12.11 17.56
N GLN A 94 -11.57 11.09 17.29
CA GLN A 94 -12.72 10.79 18.13
C GLN A 94 -12.15 10.53 19.53
N GLU A 95 -12.37 11.48 20.45
CA GLU A 95 -12.04 11.29 21.85
C GLU A 95 -12.68 9.98 22.33
N PRO A 96 -11.97 9.16 23.11
CA PRO A 96 -12.60 7.99 23.71
C PRO A 96 -13.78 8.50 24.54
N SER A 97 -14.98 8.05 24.19
CA SER A 97 -16.21 8.35 24.88
C SER A 97 -16.01 8.15 26.38
N ARG A 98 -15.84 9.27 27.10
CA ARG A 98 -15.74 9.29 28.56
C ARG A 98 -16.99 8.61 29.10
N GLY A 99 -16.76 7.53 29.85
CA GLY A 99 -17.80 6.70 30.44
C GLY A 99 -18.94 7.53 31.03
N GLN A 100 -20.16 7.08 30.74
CA GLN A 100 -21.41 7.66 31.17
C GLN A 100 -21.45 7.74 32.70
N ILE A 101 -21.30 8.94 33.27
CA ILE A 101 -21.53 9.17 34.71
C ILE A 101 -23.04 9.22 34.93
N ILE A 102 -23.60 8.13 35.43
CA ILE A 102 -24.96 8.12 35.98
C ILE A 102 -24.92 8.92 37.28
N LYS A 103 -25.47 10.14 37.29
CA LYS A 103 -25.71 10.90 38.53
C LYS A 103 -26.84 10.21 39.30
N MET A 104 -26.50 9.54 40.40
CA MET A 104 -27.50 9.14 41.41
C MET A 104 -28.00 10.40 42.14
N LEU A 105 -29.32 10.65 42.08
CA LEU A 105 -29.99 11.57 43.00
C LEU A 105 -30.08 10.91 44.38
N LYS A 106 -29.53 11.55 45.42
CA LYS A 106 -29.87 11.24 46.81
C LYS A 106 -31.20 11.91 47.17
N LYS A 107 -32.12 11.15 47.75
CA LYS A 107 -33.24 11.66 48.56
C LYS A 107 -32.76 11.92 49.97
#